data_AF-A0A151X881-F1
#
_entry.id   AF-A0A151X881-F1
#
_cell.length_a   1.000
_cell.length_b   1.000
_cell.length_c   1.000
_cell.angle_alpha   90.00
_cell.angle_beta   90.00
_cell.angle_gamma   90.00
#
_symmetry.space_group_name_H-M   'P 1'
#
loop_
_entity.id
_entity.type
_entity.pdbx_description
1 polymer ?
#
loop_
_entity_poly.entity_id
_entity_poly.type
_entity_poly.pdbx_seq_one_letter_code
_entity_poly.pdbx_strand_id
1 'polypeptide(L)'
;MATVTDVIARQNDLFRLISHSIDNLNKLGAARITRGAVQSRLGALKANWEKFTVYHDNLVKAKHAEIEQLPYVTENVYSLCEKKFHEAHGFMLNVLDQFDRKAQHEATYQRN
;
A
#
# COMPACT_ATOMS: atom_id res chain seq x y z
N MET A 1 -26.98 2.40 -6.50
CA MET A 1 -25.70 2.37 -7.24
C MET A 1 -24.78 3.40 -6.60
N ALA A 2 -23.49 3.12 -6.44
CA ALA A 2 -22.54 4.14 -5.98
C ALA A 2 -22.38 5.22 -7.07
N THR A 3 -22.36 6.49 -6.68
CA THR A 3 -22.13 7.59 -7.62
C THR A 3 -20.64 7.71 -7.96
N VAL A 4 -20.30 8.41 -9.05
CA VAL A 4 -18.90 8.72 -9.39
C VAL A 4 -18.19 9.40 -8.22
N THR A 5 -18.87 10.34 -7.55
CA THR A 5 -18.35 11.04 -6.37
C THR A 5 -18.02 10.08 -5.22
N ASP A 6 -18.87 9.09 -4.97
CA ASP A 6 -18.61 8.07 -3.93
C ASP A 6 -17.37 7.23 -4.26
N VAL A 7 -17.20 6.87 -5.53
CA VAL A 7 -16.03 6.10 -5.98
C VAL A 7 -14.75 6.94 -5.85
N ILE A 8 -14.80 8.23 -6.18
CA ILE A 8 -13.65 9.14 -6.04
C ILE A 8 -13.28 9.36 -4.56
N ALA A 9 -14.27 9.56 -3.69
CA ALA A 9 -14.03 9.64 -2.26
C ALA A 9 -13.34 8.37 -1.76
N ARG A 10 -13.81 7.20 -2.23
CA ARG A 10 -13.19 5.92 -1.89
C ARG A 10 -11.75 5.78 -2.39
N GLN A 11 -11.46 6.27 -3.60
CA GLN A 11 -10.09 6.28 -4.13
C GLN A 11 -9.15 7.14 -3.29
N ASN A 12 -9.60 8.32 -2.86
CA ASN A 12 -8.80 9.21 -2.01
C ASN A 12 -8.51 8.59 -0.63
N ASP A 13 -9.48 7.89 -0.05
CA ASP A 13 -9.26 7.17 1.22
C ASP A 13 -8.25 6.03 1.06
N LEU A 14 -8.37 5.24 -0.01
CA LEU A 14 -7.42 4.16 -0.30
C LEU A 14 -6.01 4.71 -0.57
N PHE A 15 -5.90 5.81 -1.33
CA PHE A 15 -4.63 6.48 -1.57
C PHE A 15 -3.97 6.95 -0.27
N ARG A 16 -4.75 7.52 0.67
CA ARG A 16 -4.26 7.90 2.00
C ARG A 16 -3.74 6.68 2.77
N LEU A 17 -4.50 5.58 2.80
CA LEU A 17 -4.10 4.34 3.49
C LEU A 17 -2.79 3.77 2.92
N ILE A 18 -2.65 3.75 1.60
CA ILE A 18 -1.44 3.26 0.91
C ILE A 18 -0.26 4.19 1.20
N SER A 19 -0.43 5.51 1.02
CA SER A 19 0.64 6.49 1.19
C SER A 19 1.23 6.54 2.59
N HIS A 20 0.40 6.31 3.62
CA HIS A 20 0.85 6.31 5.02
C HIS A 20 1.25 4.92 5.53
N SER A 21 1.33 3.90 4.68
CA SER A 21 1.61 2.52 5.14
C SER A 21 2.98 2.39 5.81
N ILE A 22 4.00 3.08 5.32
CA ILE A 22 5.34 3.11 5.95
C ILE A 22 5.29 3.86 7.28
N ASP A 23 4.71 5.06 7.31
CA ASP A 23 4.58 5.86 8.54
C ASP A 23 3.84 5.08 9.63
N ASN A 24 2.76 4.39 9.27
CA ASN A 24 1.95 3.60 10.19
C ASN A 24 2.69 2.36 10.71
N LEU A 25 3.64 1.81 9.94
CA LEU A 25 4.56 0.79 10.42
C LEU A 25 5.57 1.38 11.41
N ASN A 26 6.21 2.50 11.06
CA ASN A 26 7.21 3.16 11.89
C ASN A 26 6.64 3.65 13.24
N LYS A 27 5.38 4.10 13.25
CA LYS A 27 4.64 4.52 14.47
C LYS A 27 4.47 3.41 15.50
N LEU A 28 4.68 2.14 15.16
CA LEU A 28 4.68 1.07 16.17
C LEU A 28 5.87 1.18 17.13
N GLY A 29 6.97 1.82 16.70
CA GLY A 29 8.25 1.81 17.40
C GLY A 29 9.03 0.53 17.15
N ALA A 30 10.37 0.63 17.18
CA ALA A 30 11.29 -0.45 16.80
C ALA A 30 11.04 -1.77 17.54
N ALA A 31 10.70 -1.71 18.83
CA ALA A 31 10.40 -2.89 19.65
C ALA A 31 9.16 -3.68 19.19
N ARG A 32 8.22 -3.04 18.48
CA ARG A 32 6.96 -3.65 18.03
C ARG A 32 6.93 -3.96 16.54
N ILE A 33 7.97 -3.58 15.79
CA ILE A 33 8.17 -4.02 14.40
C ILE A 33 8.68 -5.46 14.46
N THR A 34 7.76 -6.41 14.48
CA THR A 34 8.05 -7.85 14.40
C THR A 34 7.80 -8.38 12.99
N ARG A 35 8.35 -9.55 12.64
CA ARG A 35 8.09 -10.20 11.34
C ARG A 35 6.59 -10.33 11.06
N GLY A 36 5.81 -10.81 12.03
CA GLY A 36 4.35 -10.93 11.90
C GLY A 36 3.64 -9.59 11.75
N ALA A 37 4.08 -8.54 12.47
CA ALA A 37 3.50 -7.20 12.34
C ALA A 37 3.73 -6.58 10.95
N VAL A 38 4.89 -6.87 10.34
CA VAL A 38 5.23 -6.44 8.98
C VAL A 38 4.46 -7.25 7.94
N GLN A 39 4.39 -8.58 8.08
CA GLN A 39 3.59 -9.45 7.19
C GLN A 39 2.12 -9.04 7.16
N SER A 40 1.53 -8.78 8.33
CA SER A 40 0.13 -8.34 8.43
C SER A 40 -0.11 -7.02 7.69
N ARG A 41 0.79 -6.05 7.86
CA ARG A 41 0.71 -4.74 7.17
C ARG A 41 0.94 -4.87 5.67
N LEU A 42 1.86 -5.73 5.24
CA LEU A 42 2.08 -6.01 3.82
C LEU A 42 0.83 -6.62 3.18
N GLY A 43 0.14 -7.52 3.90
CA GLY A 43 -1.15 -8.05 3.46
C GLY A 43 -2.22 -6.97 3.32
N ALA A 44 -2.35 -6.08 4.31
CA ALA A 44 -3.29 -4.95 4.25
C ALA A 44 -2.96 -3.97 3.10
N LEU A 45 -1.67 -3.68 2.88
CA LEU A 45 -1.21 -2.85 1.77
C LEU A 45 -1.63 -3.41 0.42
N LYS A 46 -1.39 -4.71 0.18
CA LYS A 46 -1.81 -5.42 -1.05
C LYS A 46 -3.32 -5.38 -1.24
N ALA A 47 -4.09 -5.69 -0.19
CA ALA A 47 -5.55 -5.66 -0.27
C ALA A 47 -6.13 -4.27 -0.55
N ASN A 48 -5.49 -3.21 -0.03
CA ASN A 48 -5.88 -1.83 -0.34
C ASN A 48 -5.56 -1.47 -1.79
N TRP A 49 -4.39 -1.88 -2.30
CA TRP A 49 -4.00 -1.67 -3.70
C TRP A 49 -4.93 -2.39 -4.67
N GLU A 50 -5.25 -3.67 -4.41
CA GLU A 50 -6.21 -4.43 -5.21
C GLU A 50 -7.57 -3.70 -5.30
N LYS A 51 -8.10 -3.23 -4.18
CA LYS A 51 -9.34 -2.44 -4.17
C LYS A 51 -9.21 -1.15 -4.97
N PHE A 52 -8.08 -0.45 -4.84
CA PHE A 52 -7.83 0.81 -5.55
C PHE A 52 -7.82 0.60 -7.07
N THR A 53 -7.15 -0.45 -7.55
CA THR A 53 -7.13 -0.80 -8.98
C THR A 53 -8.51 -1.17 -9.51
N VAL A 54 -9.30 -1.97 -8.78
CA VAL A 54 -10.68 -2.32 -9.18
C VAL A 54 -11.56 -1.07 -9.30
N TYR A 55 -11.50 -0.14 -8.34
CA TYR A 55 -12.25 1.11 -8.44
C TYR A 55 -11.77 2.00 -9.58
N HIS A 56 -10.46 2.02 -9.86
CA HIS A 56 -9.90 2.77 -10.98
C HIS A 56 -10.42 2.23 -12.31
N ASP A 57 -10.35 0.92 -12.52
CA ASP A 57 -10.81 0.27 -13.74
C ASP A 57 -12.31 0.54 -13.99
N ASN A 58 -13.11 0.56 -12.94
CA ASN A 58 -14.54 0.89 -13.03
C ASN A 58 -14.76 2.36 -13.43
N LEU A 59 -13.96 3.30 -12.91
CA LEU A 59 -14.01 4.71 -13.30
C LEU A 59 -13.61 4.90 -14.77
N VAL A 60 -12.51 4.26 -15.20
CA VAL A 60 -12.01 4.37 -16.58
C VAL A 60 -13.01 3.78 -17.57
N LYS A 61 -13.66 2.66 -17.23
CA LYS A 61 -14.70 2.04 -18.08
C LYS A 61 -15.93 2.92 -18.27
N ALA A 62 -16.27 3.75 -17.29
CA ALA A 62 -17.44 4.63 -17.37
C ALA A 62 -17.27 5.79 -18.38
N LYS A 63 -16.04 6.08 -18.84
CA LYS A 63 -15.65 7.10 -19.85
C LYS A 63 -16.64 8.28 -19.96
N HIS A 64 -16.54 9.23 -19.03
CA HIS A 64 -17.38 10.44 -19.02
C HIS A 64 -16.51 11.70 -18.96
N ALA A 65 -16.83 12.72 -19.76
CA ALA A 65 -16.08 13.98 -19.79
C ALA A 65 -16.02 14.67 -18.42
N GLU A 66 -17.03 14.47 -17.57
CA GLU A 66 -17.04 14.98 -16.20
C GLU A 66 -15.97 14.33 -15.32
N ILE A 67 -15.61 13.07 -15.55
CA ILE A 67 -14.58 12.35 -14.78
C ILE A 67 -13.19 12.87 -15.12
N GLU A 68 -12.95 13.21 -16.39
CA GLU A 68 -11.65 13.70 -16.87
C GLU A 68 -11.24 15.02 -16.23
N GLN A 69 -12.20 15.84 -15.81
CA GLN A 69 -11.96 17.12 -15.14
C GLN A 69 -11.78 16.98 -13.62
N LEU A 70 -12.01 15.80 -13.05
CA LEU A 70 -11.89 15.61 -11.61
C LEU A 70 -10.42 15.62 -11.18
N PRO A 71 -10.10 16.17 -9.99
CA PRO A 71 -8.76 16.18 -9.42
C PRO A 71 -8.07 14.82 -9.44
N TYR A 72 -8.83 13.73 -9.24
CA TYR A 72 -8.30 12.37 -9.31
C TYR A 72 -7.58 12.06 -10.63
N VAL A 73 -8.13 12.53 -11.76
CA VAL A 73 -7.56 12.33 -13.10
C VAL A 73 -6.51 13.39 -13.39
N THR A 74 -6.85 14.68 -13.18
CA THR A 74 -5.98 15.80 -13.53
C THR A 74 -4.68 15.84 -12.71
N GLU A 75 -4.71 15.37 -11.47
CA GLU A 75 -3.52 15.23 -10.60
C GLU A 75 -2.83 13.86 -10.74
N ASN A 76 -3.34 12.99 -11.62
CA ASN A 76 -2.84 11.64 -11.84
C ASN A 76 -2.68 10.83 -10.54
N VAL A 77 -3.73 10.84 -9.71
CA VAL A 77 -3.74 10.17 -8.40
C VAL A 77 -3.46 8.68 -8.52
N TYR A 78 -3.87 8.05 -9.62
CA TYR A 78 -3.54 6.64 -9.88
C TYR A 78 -2.03 6.40 -9.88
N SER A 79 -1.26 7.11 -10.72
CA SER A 79 0.18 6.92 -10.78
C SER A 79 0.89 7.34 -9.48
N LEU A 80 0.37 8.34 -8.77
CA LEU A 80 0.90 8.71 -7.45
C LEU A 80 0.70 7.59 -6.43
N CYS A 81 -0.49 6.98 -6.41
CA CYS A 81 -0.82 5.87 -5.53
C CYS A 81 0.01 4.62 -5.87
N GLU A 82 0.20 4.31 -7.14
CA GLU A 82 1.05 3.20 -7.62
C GLU A 82 2.49 3.32 -7.11
N LYS A 83 3.08 4.52 -7.25
CA LYS A 83 4.43 4.79 -6.73
C LYS A 83 4.51 4.55 -5.21
N LYS A 84 3.51 5.04 -4.47
CA LYS A 84 3.45 4.87 -3.01
C LYS A 84 3.26 3.40 -2.60
N PHE A 85 2.48 2.64 -3.36
CA PHE A 85 2.34 1.21 -3.16
C PHE A 85 3.68 0.50 -3.34
N HIS A 86 4.39 0.74 -4.45
CA HIS A 86 5.69 0.10 -4.71
C HIS A 86 6.75 0.48 -3.68
N GLU A 87 6.80 1.75 -3.27
CA GLU A 87 7.68 2.24 -2.21
C GLU A 87 7.42 1.48 -0.90
N ALA A 88 6.16 1.44 -0.44
CA ALA A 88 5.80 0.76 0.79
C ALA A 88 5.98 -0.76 0.73
N HIS A 89 5.66 -1.38 -0.41
CA HIS A 89 5.81 -2.81 -0.62
C HIS A 89 7.29 -3.23 -0.58
N GLY A 90 8.15 -2.52 -1.32
CA GLY A 90 9.59 -2.74 -1.31
C GLY A 90 10.21 -2.53 0.07
N PHE A 91 9.80 -1.47 0.78
CA PHE A 91 10.24 -1.22 2.14
C PHE A 91 9.91 -2.40 3.07
N MET A 92 8.66 -2.86 3.07
CA MET A 92 8.23 -3.96 3.96
C MET A 92 8.91 -5.29 3.60
N LEU A 93 9.13 -5.57 2.32
CA LEU A 93 9.90 -6.76 1.91
C LEU A 93 11.35 -6.70 2.42
N ASN A 94 12.02 -5.56 2.27
CA ASN A 94 13.38 -5.38 2.79
C ASN A 94 13.45 -5.60 4.31
N VAL A 95 12.42 -5.18 5.06
CA VAL A 95 12.32 -5.44 6.50
C VAL A 95 12.16 -6.93 6.78
N LEU A 96 11.34 -7.65 6.01
CA LEU A 96 11.20 -9.11 6.15
C LEU A 96 12.51 -9.84 5.87
N ASP A 97 13.24 -9.45 4.82
CA ASP A 97 14.54 -10.03 4.48
C ASP A 97 15.58 -9.80 5.57
N GLN A 98 15.51 -8.67 6.29
CA GLN A 98 16.38 -8.43 7.44
C GLN A 98 16.11 -9.41 8.59
N PHE A 99 14.85 -9.80 8.82
CA PHE A 99 14.53 -10.85 9.79
C PHE A 99 15.09 -12.20 9.36
N ASP A 100 14.98 -12.53 8.07
CA ASP A 100 15.47 -13.82 7.54
C ASP A 100 16.99 -13.93 7.63
N ARG A 101 17.72 -12.86 7.28
CA ARG A 101 19.19 -12.82 7.42
C ARG A 101 19.65 -12.95 8.87
N LYS A 102 18.96 -12.30 9.82
CA LYS A 102 19.29 -12.41 11.26
C LYS A 102 19.08 -13.84 11.77
N ALA A 103 17.96 -14.46 11.42
CA ALA A 103 17.67 -15.84 11.82
C ALA A 103 18.71 -16.84 11.27
N GLN A 104 19.14 -16.67 10.01
CA GLN A 104 20.19 -17.49 9.40
C GLN A 104 21.55 -17.32 10.08
N HIS A 105 21.91 -16.09 10.41
CA HIS A 105 23.14 -15.80 11.15
C HIS A 105 23.11 -16.52 12.51
N GLU A 106 22.09 -16.31 13.33
CA GLU A 106 21.95 -16.94 14.65
C GLU A 106 22.01 -18.49 14.58
N ALA A 107 21.34 -19.10 13.60
CA ALA A 107 21.36 -20.56 13.40
C ALA A 107 22.74 -21.11 13.03
N THR A 108 23.59 -20.31 12.39
CA THR A 108 24.95 -20.70 12.00
C THR A 108 25.91 -20.68 13.20
N TYR A 109 25.74 -19.72 14.12
CA TYR A 109 26.59 -19.60 15.31
C TYR A 109 26.21 -20.55 16.43
N GLN A 110 24.95 -20.98 16.54
CA GLN A 110 24.55 -21.98 17.56
C GLN A 110 24.87 -23.44 17.18
N ARG A 111 25.38 -23.68 15.98
CA ARG A 111 25.78 -25.02 15.50
C ARG A 111 27.28 -25.31 15.67
N ASN A 112 28.08 -24.32 16.05
CA ASN A 112 29.51 -24.43 16.32
C ASN A 112 29.76 -24.31 17.83
#